data_AF-A0A523RUV7-F1
#
_entry.id   AF-A0A523RUV7-F1
#
_cell.length_a   1.000
_cell.length_b   1.000
_cell.length_c   1.000
_cell.angle_alpha   90.00
_cell.angle_beta   90.00
_cell.angle_gamma   90.00
#
_symmetry.space_group_name_H-M   'P 1'
#
loop_
_entity.id
_entity.type
_entity.pdbx_description
1 polymer ?
#
loop_
_entity_poly.entity_id
_entity_poly.type
_entity_poly.pdbx_seq_one_letter_code
_entity_poly.pdbx_strand_id
1 'polypeptide(L)'
;MSENRDEQKIDAEEGIIVDTSLDVLRKGAKKVLYEFNESIIDMDGEVRPDGSDVQSGDTVLFVENIPNCPARIVAVKIIRDFWYVNSTSETPIGGYPSGKDAMKAAGMDEQNLRILENFLIETEGRDHVRDVEDWKPDLRGEAANVLSLVNSAAKKWDH
;
A
#
# COMPACT_ATOMS: atom_id res chain seq x y z
N MET A 1 9.50 1.41 -33.27
CA MET A 1 9.18 0.18 -32.51
C MET A 1 9.31 0.58 -31.06
N SER A 2 8.18 0.82 -30.41
CA SER A 2 8.13 1.37 -29.06
C SER A 2 7.51 0.27 -28.21
N GLU A 3 8.32 -0.36 -27.36
CA GLU A 3 7.93 -1.50 -26.55
C GLU A 3 6.98 -1.04 -25.44
N ASN A 4 5.83 -1.72 -25.38
CA ASN A 4 4.83 -1.64 -24.32
C ASN A 4 5.50 -1.80 -22.96
N ARG A 5 5.28 -0.83 -22.07
CA ARG A 5 5.50 -1.02 -20.64
C ARG A 5 4.26 -1.73 -20.13
N ASP A 6 4.38 -3.02 -19.87
CA ASP A 6 3.30 -3.78 -19.24
C ASP A 6 2.99 -3.17 -17.86
N GLU A 7 1.77 -2.67 -17.78
CA GLU A 7 1.05 -2.10 -16.66
C GLU A 7 0.99 -3.11 -15.49
N GLN A 8 1.79 -2.87 -14.45
CA GLN A 8 1.81 -3.73 -13.26
C GLN A 8 0.56 -3.47 -12.41
N LYS A 9 -0.40 -4.36 -12.57
CA LYS A 9 -1.63 -4.45 -11.76
C LYS A 9 -1.28 -4.69 -10.29
N ILE A 10 -1.62 -3.75 -9.42
CA ILE A 10 -1.53 -3.92 -7.96
C ILE A 10 -2.72 -4.79 -7.52
N ASP A 11 -2.45 -5.96 -6.95
CA ASP A 11 -3.49 -6.80 -6.33
C ASP A 11 -3.93 -6.15 -5.01
N ALA A 12 -5.10 -5.49 -5.06
CA ALA A 12 -5.66 -4.71 -3.96
C ALA A 12 -6.65 -5.51 -3.08
N GLU A 13 -6.67 -6.84 -3.18
CA GLU A 13 -7.65 -7.68 -2.49
C GLU A 13 -7.33 -7.92 -1.00
N GLU A 14 -6.06 -7.80 -0.60
CA GLU A 14 -5.62 -8.00 0.79
C GLU A 14 -5.04 -6.71 1.38
N GLY A 15 -5.46 -6.34 2.59
CA GLY A 15 -5.01 -5.11 3.25
C GLY A 15 -5.71 -4.88 4.58
N ILE A 16 -5.29 -3.83 5.28
CA ILE A 16 -5.87 -3.43 6.56
C ILE A 16 -6.30 -1.98 6.52
N ILE A 17 -7.36 -1.65 7.24
CA ILE A 17 -7.73 -0.28 7.55
C ILE A 17 -7.28 0.03 8.97
N VAL A 18 -6.59 1.14 9.13
CA VAL A 18 -6.06 1.57 10.42
C VAL A 18 -6.37 3.03 10.69
N ASP A 19 -6.80 3.32 11.92
CA ASP A 19 -6.92 4.67 12.47
C ASP A 19 -5.63 5.04 13.19
N THR A 20 -4.76 5.80 12.52
CA THR A 20 -3.44 6.17 13.04
C THR A 20 -2.84 7.39 12.34
N SER A 21 -1.79 7.95 12.93
CA SER A 21 -1.01 9.03 12.31
C SER A 21 -0.03 8.50 11.25
N LEU A 22 0.35 9.37 10.31
CA LEU A 22 1.39 9.06 9.32
C LEU A 22 2.73 8.70 9.98
N ASP A 23 3.06 9.31 11.12
CA ASP A 23 4.31 9.03 11.84
C ASP A 23 4.37 7.61 12.39
N VAL A 24 3.22 7.05 12.77
CA VAL A 24 3.12 5.65 13.20
C VAL A 24 3.26 4.72 12.00
N LEU A 25 2.65 5.05 10.86
CA LEU A 25 2.86 4.29 9.62
C LEU A 25 4.33 4.29 9.20
N ARG A 26 5.04 5.43 9.28
CA ARG A 26 6.49 5.50 9.04
C ARG A 26 7.29 4.59 9.97
N LYS A 27 6.90 4.50 11.24
CA LYS A 27 7.54 3.57 12.21
C LYS A 27 7.22 2.12 11.87
N GLY A 28 6.01 1.82 11.42
CA GLY A 28 5.60 0.51 10.94
C GLY A 28 6.38 0.08 9.70
N ALA A 29 6.52 0.97 8.71
CA ALA A 29 7.34 0.74 7.53
C ALA A 29 8.79 0.39 7.90
N LYS A 30 9.39 1.07 8.89
CA LYS A 30 10.73 0.73 9.43
C LYS A 30 10.85 -0.65 10.08
N LYS A 31 9.73 -1.32 10.41
CA LYS A 31 9.75 -2.69 10.94
C LYS A 31 9.84 -3.74 9.84
N VAL A 32 9.36 -3.43 8.65
CA VAL A 32 9.17 -4.39 7.56
C VAL A 32 10.04 -4.12 6.34
N LEU A 33 10.43 -2.86 6.13
CA LEU A 33 11.28 -2.44 5.01
C LEU A 33 12.70 -2.13 5.47
N TYR A 34 13.69 -2.64 4.75
CA TYR A 34 15.09 -2.28 4.88
C TYR A 34 15.43 -1.08 4.00
N GLU A 35 16.00 -0.01 4.58
CA GLU A 35 16.43 1.22 3.88
C GLU A 35 15.46 1.66 2.77
N PHE A 36 14.39 2.39 3.11
CA PHE A 36 13.35 2.77 2.14
C PHE A 36 13.28 4.28 1.89
N ASN A 37 12.71 4.65 0.74
CA ASN A 37 12.30 6.01 0.43
C ASN A 37 10.79 6.17 0.64
N GLU A 38 10.38 7.40 0.97
CA GLU A 38 8.98 7.83 1.05
C GLU A 38 8.65 8.73 -0.14
N SER A 39 7.47 8.55 -0.72
CA SER A 39 6.91 9.46 -1.71
C SER A 39 5.40 9.58 -1.51
N ILE A 40 4.83 10.72 -1.91
CA ILE A 40 3.39 10.97 -1.84
C ILE A 40 2.87 11.07 -3.27
N ILE A 41 1.90 10.25 -3.62
CA ILE A 41 1.26 10.25 -4.94
C ILE A 41 -0.15 10.79 -4.73
N ASP A 42 -0.49 11.89 -5.39
CA ASP A 42 -1.84 12.43 -5.30
C ASP A 42 -2.84 11.64 -6.15
N MET A 43 -4.13 11.98 -6.05
CA MET A 43 -5.17 11.39 -6.89
C MET A 43 -4.94 11.62 -8.39
N ASP A 44 -4.16 12.66 -8.74
CA ASP A 44 -3.79 12.98 -10.10
C ASP A 44 -2.66 12.08 -10.63
N GLY A 45 -1.98 11.34 -9.75
CA GLY A 45 -0.84 10.48 -10.06
C GLY A 45 0.49 11.23 -9.99
N GLU A 46 0.48 12.49 -9.57
CA GLU A 46 1.67 13.32 -9.46
C GLU A 46 2.44 12.97 -8.18
N VAL A 47 3.75 12.79 -8.34
CA VAL A 47 4.64 12.43 -7.24
C VAL A 47 5.14 13.69 -6.56
N ARG A 48 4.80 13.82 -5.28
CA ARG A 48 5.26 14.87 -4.36
C ARG A 48 6.33 14.33 -3.42
N PRO A 49 7.31 15.17 -3.04
CA PRO A 49 8.37 14.80 -2.11
C PRO A 49 7.82 14.47 -0.72
N ASP A 50 8.62 13.73 0.05
CA ASP A 50 8.36 13.42 1.44
C ASP A 50 8.14 14.69 2.29
N GLY A 51 7.30 14.58 3.31
CA GLY A 51 6.94 15.71 4.16
C GLY A 51 5.97 16.74 3.55
N SER A 52 5.50 16.53 2.32
CA SER A 52 4.37 17.29 1.78
C SER A 52 3.09 16.99 2.57
N ASP A 53 2.14 17.93 2.58
CA ASP A 53 0.84 17.71 3.21
C ASP A 53 0.08 16.59 2.50
N VAL A 54 -0.41 15.62 3.28
CA VAL A 54 -1.20 14.47 2.80
C VAL A 54 -2.69 14.76 2.96
N GLN A 55 -3.41 14.67 1.86
CA GLN A 55 -4.85 14.87 1.75
C GLN A 55 -5.57 13.53 1.57
N SER A 56 -6.88 13.52 1.82
CA SER A 56 -7.73 12.38 1.47
C SER A 56 -7.60 12.01 0.00
N GLY A 57 -7.38 10.73 -0.28
CA GLY A 57 -7.14 10.19 -1.61
C GLY A 57 -5.67 10.08 -2.00
N ASP A 58 -4.77 10.78 -1.28
CA ASP A 58 -3.34 10.64 -1.51
C ASP A 58 -2.83 9.27 -1.07
N THR A 59 -1.81 8.78 -1.75
CA THR A 59 -1.11 7.55 -1.42
C THR A 59 0.29 7.89 -0.92
N VAL A 60 0.62 7.45 0.29
CA VAL A 60 1.99 7.44 0.78
C VAL A 60 2.59 6.10 0.42
N LEU A 61 3.66 6.14 -0.38
CA LEU A 61 4.35 4.97 -0.85
C LEU A 61 5.73 4.88 -0.19
N PHE A 62 5.96 3.79 0.54
CA PHE A 62 7.26 3.42 1.09
C PHE A 62 7.88 2.33 0.21
N VAL A 63 9.06 2.55 -0.35
CA VAL A 63 9.72 1.59 -1.27
C VAL A 63 11.13 1.29 -0.78
N GLU A 64 11.47 0.02 -0.61
CA GLU A 64 12.84 -0.41 -0.31
C GLU A 64 13.83 0.02 -1.40
N ASN A 65 15.03 0.41 -0.98
CA ASN A 65 16.14 0.73 -1.86
C ASN A 65 16.88 -0.53 -2.31
N ILE A 66 16.14 -1.49 -2.85
CA ILE A 66 16.68 -2.75 -3.36
C ILE A 66 16.45 -2.82 -4.88
N PRO A 67 17.46 -3.22 -5.69
CA PRO A 67 17.35 -3.17 -7.14
C PRO A 67 16.35 -4.15 -7.75
N ASN A 68 16.07 -5.26 -7.07
CA ASN A 68 15.27 -6.36 -7.60
C ASN A 68 14.14 -6.66 -6.64
N CYS A 69 12.91 -6.52 -7.13
CA CYS A 69 11.68 -6.78 -6.37
C CYS A 69 11.63 -6.04 -5.03
N PRO A 70 11.81 -4.71 -5.00
CA PRO A 70 11.70 -3.95 -3.76
C PRO A 70 10.34 -4.21 -3.10
N ALA A 71 10.35 -4.48 -1.79
CA ALA A 71 9.13 -4.49 -1.01
C ALA A 71 8.60 -3.06 -0.87
N ARG A 72 7.28 -2.95 -0.81
CA ARG A 72 6.55 -1.70 -0.78
C ARG A 72 5.45 -1.77 0.26
N ILE A 73 5.30 -0.69 1.02
CA ILE A 73 4.10 -0.44 1.81
C ILE A 73 3.34 0.69 1.15
N VAL A 74 2.09 0.41 0.79
CA VAL A 74 1.17 1.35 0.16
C VAL A 74 0.17 1.79 1.21
N ALA A 75 0.15 3.08 1.56
CA ALA A 75 -0.78 3.65 2.53
C ALA A 75 -1.65 4.73 1.87
N VAL A 76 -2.92 4.41 1.61
CA VAL A 76 -3.88 5.35 1.00
C VAL A 76 -4.63 6.09 2.09
N LYS A 77 -4.59 7.42 2.03
CA LYS A 77 -5.33 8.27 2.96
C LYS A 77 -6.82 8.21 2.63
N ILE A 78 -7.63 7.74 3.58
CA ILE A 78 -9.08 7.73 3.41
C ILE A 78 -9.64 9.08 3.87
N ILE A 79 -9.60 9.33 5.17
CA ILE A 79 -10.12 10.54 5.80
C ILE A 79 -9.52 10.70 7.20
N ARG A 80 -9.28 11.94 7.64
CA ARG A 80 -8.75 12.26 8.98
C ARG A 80 -7.48 11.49 9.33
N ASP A 81 -7.56 10.43 10.12
CA ASP A 81 -6.46 9.54 10.49
C ASP A 81 -6.71 8.08 10.07
N PHE A 82 -7.72 7.84 9.23
CA PHE A 82 -7.95 6.53 8.62
C PHE A 82 -7.13 6.33 7.36
N TRP A 83 -6.50 5.17 7.27
CA TRP A 83 -5.67 4.72 6.16
C TRP A 83 -6.06 3.32 5.73
N TYR A 84 -6.03 3.07 4.43
CA TYR A 84 -5.89 1.72 3.90
C TYR A 84 -4.42 1.41 3.72
N VAL A 85 -3.97 0.25 4.17
CA VAL A 85 -2.56 -0.15 4.12
C VAL A 85 -2.44 -1.55 3.54
N ASN A 86 -1.54 -1.72 2.58
CA ASN A 86 -1.20 -2.98 1.96
C ASN A 86 0.33 -3.12 1.88
N SER A 87 0.82 -4.37 1.92
CA SER A 87 2.20 -4.70 1.58
C SER A 87 2.22 -5.43 0.25
N THR A 88 3.11 -5.00 -0.63
CA THR A 88 3.29 -5.60 -1.97
C THR A 88 4.75 -5.50 -2.39
N SER A 89 5.16 -6.28 -3.38
CA SER A 89 6.50 -6.24 -3.96
C SER A 89 6.43 -5.92 -5.46
N GLU A 90 7.40 -5.16 -5.95
CA GLU A 90 7.50 -4.91 -7.38
C GLU A 90 7.79 -6.22 -8.12
N THR A 91 7.01 -6.51 -9.15
CA THR A 91 7.30 -7.68 -9.98
C THR A 91 8.53 -7.39 -10.85
N PRO A 92 9.50 -8.32 -10.94
CA PRO A 92 10.68 -8.08 -11.77
C PRO A 92 10.32 -7.88 -13.24
N ILE A 93 11.11 -7.08 -13.95
CA ILE A 93 10.93 -6.84 -15.39
C ILE A 93 11.12 -8.17 -16.12
N GLY A 94 10.04 -8.67 -16.76
CA GLY A 94 10.00 -10.01 -17.37
C GLY A 94 9.27 -11.08 -16.54
N GLY A 95 8.73 -10.70 -15.38
CA GLY A 95 7.98 -11.58 -14.49
C GLY A 95 8.89 -12.44 -13.59
N TYR A 96 8.26 -13.17 -12.67
CA TYR A 96 8.99 -14.09 -11.81
C TYR A 96 9.58 -15.24 -12.62
N PRO A 97 10.86 -15.63 -12.40
CA PRO A 97 11.50 -16.73 -13.12
C PRO A 97 10.77 -18.07 -12.99
N SER A 98 10.02 -18.26 -11.90
CA SER A 98 9.19 -19.43 -11.67
C SER A 98 7.98 -19.09 -10.80
N GLY A 99 6.95 -19.94 -10.84
CA GLY A 99 5.82 -19.84 -9.91
C GLY A 99 6.24 -19.96 -8.43
N LYS A 100 7.36 -20.63 -8.14
CA LYS A 100 7.91 -20.71 -6.78
C LYS A 100 8.45 -19.36 -6.31
N ASP A 101 9.07 -18.60 -7.20
CA ASP A 101 9.58 -17.25 -6.88
C ASP A 101 8.40 -16.28 -6.69
N ALA A 102 7.36 -16.40 -7.52
CA ALA A 102 6.12 -15.64 -7.35
C ALA A 102 5.44 -15.93 -6.01
N MET A 103 5.26 -17.22 -5.65
CA MET A 103 4.70 -17.61 -4.35
C MET A 103 5.56 -17.15 -3.18
N LYS A 104 6.89 -17.13 -3.35
CA LYS A 104 7.80 -16.63 -2.30
C LYS A 104 7.63 -15.13 -2.10
N ALA A 105 7.52 -14.35 -3.17
CA ALA A 105 7.28 -12.91 -3.09
C ALA A 105 5.92 -12.63 -2.42
N ALA A 106 4.85 -13.29 -2.88
CA ALA A 106 3.53 -13.17 -2.26
C ALA A 106 3.54 -13.53 -0.76
N GLY A 107 4.22 -14.62 -0.37
CA GLY A 107 4.35 -15.00 1.04
C GLY A 107 5.19 -14.01 1.87
N MET A 108 6.13 -13.30 1.25
CA MET A 108 6.86 -12.22 1.92
C MET A 108 5.98 -10.99 2.10
N ASP A 109 5.14 -10.66 1.11
CA ASP A 109 4.18 -9.56 1.19
C ASP A 109 3.14 -9.81 2.29
N GLU A 110 2.58 -11.02 2.36
CA GLU A 110 1.68 -11.45 3.44
C GLU A 110 2.37 -11.37 4.81
N GLN A 111 3.62 -11.85 4.92
CA GLN A 111 4.39 -11.77 6.16
C GLN A 111 4.64 -10.33 6.59
N ASN A 112 4.99 -9.45 5.65
CA ASN A 112 5.22 -8.03 5.91
C ASN A 112 3.93 -7.34 6.37
N LEU A 113 2.81 -7.58 5.70
CA LEU A 113 1.51 -7.06 6.12
C LEU A 113 1.17 -7.52 7.54
N ARG A 114 1.40 -8.79 7.87
CA ARG A 114 1.16 -9.35 9.21
C ARG A 114 2.07 -8.74 10.28
N ILE A 115 3.34 -8.50 9.98
CA ILE A 115 4.26 -7.82 10.92
C ILE A 115 3.77 -6.38 11.15
N LEU A 116 3.35 -5.69 10.09
CA LEU A 116 2.83 -4.34 10.15
C LEU A 116 1.52 -4.27 10.96
N GLU A 117 0.58 -5.18 10.70
CA GLU A 117 -0.68 -5.31 11.45
C GLU A 117 -0.40 -5.49 12.95
N ASN A 118 0.46 -6.46 13.32
CA ASN A 118 0.82 -6.69 14.72
C ASN A 118 1.43 -5.44 15.37
N PHE A 119 2.35 -4.76 14.67
CA PHE A 119 2.94 -3.52 15.16
C PHE A 119 1.88 -2.44 15.41
N LEU A 120 0.91 -2.29 14.50
CA LEU A 120 -0.16 -1.30 14.62
C LEU A 120 -1.12 -1.66 15.77
N ILE A 121 -1.44 -2.94 15.96
CA ILE A 121 -2.23 -3.43 17.09
C ILE A 121 -1.51 -3.17 18.41
N GLU A 122 -0.21 -3.40 18.49
CA GLU A 122 0.59 -3.13 19.68
C GLU A 122 0.69 -1.63 19.98
N THR A 123 0.66 -0.78 18.95
CA THR A 123 0.85 0.67 19.09
C THR A 123 -0.45 1.42 19.36
N GLU A 124 -1.51 1.11 18.63
CA GLU A 124 -2.81 1.82 18.67
C GLU A 124 -3.91 1.01 19.35
N GLY A 125 -3.76 -0.31 19.44
CA GLY A 125 -4.78 -1.23 19.95
C GLY A 125 -5.58 -1.93 18.85
N ARG A 126 -6.08 -3.14 19.14
CA ARG A 126 -6.81 -3.98 18.17
C ARG A 126 -8.05 -3.29 17.61
N ASP A 127 -8.73 -2.44 18.38
CA ASP A 127 -9.97 -1.77 17.94
C ASP A 127 -9.74 -0.72 16.82
N HIS A 128 -8.48 -0.28 16.64
CA HIS A 128 -8.06 0.69 15.63
C HIS A 128 -7.58 0.04 14.32
N VAL A 129 -7.47 -1.29 14.26
CA VAL A 129 -6.99 -2.04 13.09
C VAL A 129 -8.06 -3.04 12.64
N ARG A 130 -8.43 -3.00 11.36
CA ARG A 130 -9.46 -3.88 10.79
C ARG A 130 -8.99 -4.48 9.47
N ASP A 131 -9.15 -5.79 9.34
CA ASP A 131 -8.94 -6.47 8.08
C ASP A 131 -9.98 -6.02 7.04
N VAL A 132 -9.56 -5.86 5.80
CA VAL A 132 -10.44 -5.38 4.72
C VAL A 132 -11.53 -6.39 4.39
N GLU A 133 -11.27 -7.69 4.58
CA GLU A 133 -12.29 -8.75 4.43
C GLU A 133 -13.47 -8.57 5.41
N ASP A 134 -13.22 -7.99 6.58
CA ASP A 134 -14.22 -7.73 7.63
C ASP A 134 -14.70 -6.27 7.66
N TRP A 135 -14.28 -5.46 6.68
CA TRP A 135 -14.62 -4.05 6.66
C TRP A 135 -16.06 -3.81 6.23
N LYS A 136 -16.90 -3.42 7.21
CA LYS A 136 -18.23 -2.88 6.97
C LYS A 136 -18.20 -1.36 7.16
N PRO A 137 -18.09 -0.57 6.09
CA PRO A 137 -18.16 0.88 6.20
C PRO A 137 -19.54 1.28 6.73
N ASP A 138 -19.57 1.97 7.87
CA ASP A 138 -20.80 2.50 8.47
C ASP A 138 -21.48 3.57 7.59
N LEU A 139 -20.79 4.05 6.56
CA LEU A 139 -21.26 5.12 5.69
C LEU A 139 -21.20 4.67 4.21
N ARG A 140 -22.39 4.44 3.63
CA ARG A 140 -22.58 4.04 2.22
C ARG A 140 -21.89 4.95 1.19
N GLY A 141 -21.58 6.21 1.55
CA GLY A 141 -20.87 7.14 0.67
C GLY A 141 -19.34 7.00 0.70
N GLU A 142 -18.77 6.47 1.78
CA GLU A 142 -17.31 6.36 1.98
C GLU A 142 -16.75 5.10 1.33
N ALA A 143 -17.52 4.00 1.36
CA ALA A 143 -17.22 2.75 0.67
C ALA A 143 -17.01 2.96 -0.85
N ALA A 144 -17.91 3.73 -1.47
CA ALA A 144 -17.87 3.98 -2.90
C ALA A 144 -16.69 4.85 -3.32
N ASN A 145 -16.26 5.79 -2.48
CA ASN A 145 -15.10 6.65 -2.76
C ASN A 145 -13.77 5.95 -2.49
N VAL A 146 -13.65 5.13 -1.45
CA VAL A 146 -12.42 4.36 -1.22
C VAL A 146 -12.27 3.25 -2.25
N LEU A 147 -13.34 2.50 -2.54
CA LEU A 147 -13.31 1.51 -3.61
C LEU A 147 -13.14 2.15 -4.99
N SER A 148 -13.69 3.36 -5.24
CA SER A 148 -13.43 4.07 -6.50
C SER A 148 -12.02 4.63 -6.56
N LEU A 149 -11.43 5.09 -5.44
CA LEU A 149 -10.04 5.52 -5.35
C LEU A 149 -9.09 4.35 -5.61
N VAL A 150 -9.29 3.21 -4.93
CA VAL A 150 -8.55 1.97 -5.17
C VAL A 150 -8.73 1.50 -6.62
N ASN A 151 -9.95 1.51 -7.17
CA ASN A 151 -10.19 1.15 -8.57
C ASN A 151 -9.66 2.20 -9.57
N SER A 152 -9.59 3.47 -9.21
CA SER A 152 -9.08 4.56 -10.08
C SER A 152 -7.56 4.61 -10.07
N ALA A 153 -6.94 4.32 -8.93
CA ALA A 153 -5.51 4.05 -8.80
C ALA A 153 -5.14 2.73 -9.50
N ALA A 154 -6.04 1.73 -9.57
CA ALA A 154 -5.81 0.56 -10.42
C ALA A 154 -5.92 0.89 -11.92
N LYS A 155 -6.85 1.79 -12.32
CA LYS A 155 -7.09 2.16 -13.74
C LYS A 155 -6.11 3.19 -14.31
N LYS A 156 -5.56 4.09 -13.49
CA LYS A 156 -4.59 5.11 -13.94
C LYS A 156 -3.25 4.53 -14.36
N TRP A 157 -3.03 3.28 -14.01
CA TRP A 157 -1.80 2.53 -14.27
C TRP A 157 -2.04 1.43 -15.32
N ASP A 158 -3.17 1.51 -16.05
CA ASP A 158 -3.65 0.61 -17.11
C ASP A 158 -3.54 1.31 -18.51
N HIS A 159 -2.53 2.19 -18.70
CA HIS A 159 -2.14 2.83 -19.98
C HIS A 159 -0.62 2.92 -20.24
#